data_AF-A0A7K2ML25-F1
#
_entry.id   AF-A0A7K2ML25-F1
#
_cell.length_a   1.000
_cell.length_b   1.000
_cell.length_c   1.000
_cell.angle_alpha   90.00
_cell.angle_beta   90.00
_cell.angle_gamma   90.00
#
_symmetry.space_group_name_H-M   'P 1'
#
loop_
_entity.id
_entity.type
_entity.pdbx_description
1 polymer ?
#
loop_
_entity_poly.entity_id
_entity_poly.type
_entity_poly.pdbx_seq_one_letter_code
_entity_poly.pdbx_strand_id
1 'polypeptide(L)'
;MTGQPPTPKKPTAERRHVVVHYHRADGDYAGLTLHTANGTTADFSGRDAYGAFAWLSPAEGTGKIRFTVERDGKPEGAERVVDVAAAGEVWTKENADLVDAVRPADAYPPQDTTKAVLHYHRPDGDYAGWGLHTWTGAANPSEWNEPIQPIRRDAYGLVFEVPLKAGAPSLSYVFHKKEEKDVPADEALVFSLYGHEVWRVAGEAPYLTPSLGGAFPMDLDPAASAATWIDENTVVWHGTGTGVAAQQLVYAADGGLTLRDGVLSDEGQWLRLVPTELSAAQQAAHPELADTTAFSIDPRDRDRIPEARRAKQLIATQRSDNGALLGATSVTALFSTPQQVQKGSTR
;
A
#
# COMPACT_ATOMS: atom_id res chain seq x y z
N MET A 1 -16.74 8.32 40.90
CA MET A 1 -16.73 7.36 39.77
C MET A 1 -15.57 7.77 38.87
N THR A 2 -14.44 7.08 38.98
CA THR A 2 -13.27 7.31 38.11
C THR A 2 -13.49 6.49 36.84
N GLY A 3 -13.82 7.15 35.74
CA GLY A 3 -13.97 6.51 34.44
C GLY A 3 -12.64 5.88 34.02
N GLN A 4 -12.69 4.62 33.61
CA GLN A 4 -11.56 3.95 33.01
C GLN A 4 -11.09 4.78 31.80
N PRO A 5 -9.78 5.11 31.68
CA PRO A 5 -9.30 5.81 30.50
C PRO A 5 -9.69 5.00 29.24
N PRO A 6 -10.12 5.67 28.16
CA PRO A 6 -10.53 4.99 26.94
C PRO A 6 -9.40 4.09 26.46
N THR A 7 -9.73 2.85 26.11
CA THR A 7 -8.77 1.93 25.50
C THR A 7 -8.15 2.63 24.28
N PRO A 8 -6.81 2.67 24.14
CA PRO A 8 -6.17 3.25 22.97
C PRO A 8 -6.76 2.63 21.70
N LYS A 9 -7.19 3.46 20.76
CA LYS A 9 -7.72 2.99 19.47
C LYS A 9 -6.58 2.27 18.74
N LYS A 10 -6.84 1.08 18.21
CA LYS A 10 -5.87 0.38 17.36
C LYS A 10 -5.53 1.28 16.16
N PRO A 11 -4.24 1.45 15.80
CA PRO A 11 -3.85 2.23 14.63
C PRO A 11 -4.52 1.68 13.37
N THR A 12 -5.19 2.57 12.63
CA THR A 12 -5.75 2.27 11.31
C THR A 12 -4.97 3.08 10.28
N ALA A 13 -4.77 2.53 9.09
CA ALA A 13 -4.24 3.32 7.99
C ALA A 13 -5.26 4.43 7.68
N GLU A 14 -4.86 5.69 7.84
CA GLU A 14 -5.73 6.81 7.47
C GLU A 14 -5.82 6.88 5.95
N ARG A 15 -7.04 6.70 5.44
CA ARG A 15 -7.33 6.75 4.00
C ARG A 15 -8.28 7.89 3.74
N ARG A 16 -7.69 9.05 3.44
CA ARG A 16 -8.44 10.26 3.08
C ARG A 16 -8.97 10.18 1.64
N HIS A 17 -8.24 9.45 0.79
CA HIS A 17 -8.61 9.23 -0.61
C HIS A 17 -8.69 7.74 -0.93
N VAL A 18 -9.42 7.46 -2.01
CA VAL A 18 -9.32 6.22 -2.77
C VAL A 18 -8.85 6.57 -4.16
N VAL A 19 -7.73 5.99 -4.59
CA VAL A 19 -7.19 6.17 -5.94
C VAL A 19 -7.61 4.98 -6.82
N VAL A 20 -8.17 5.27 -7.98
CA VAL A 20 -8.50 4.27 -8.99
C VAL A 20 -7.59 4.45 -10.18
N HIS A 21 -6.70 3.48 -10.38
CA HIS A 21 -5.80 3.40 -11.52
C HIS A 21 -6.48 2.65 -12.67
N TYR A 22 -6.36 3.19 -13.87
CA TYR A 22 -7.01 2.70 -15.07
C TYR A 22 -6.01 2.53 -16.21
N HIS A 23 -5.85 1.29 -16.66
CA HIS A 23 -5.01 0.96 -17.81
C HIS A 23 -5.85 0.81 -19.09
N ARG A 24 -5.37 1.43 -20.17
CA ARG A 24 -5.87 1.26 -21.53
C ARG A 24 -4.72 0.87 -22.44
N ALA A 25 -4.93 -0.11 -23.31
CA ALA A 25 -3.88 -0.63 -24.18
C ALA A 25 -3.41 0.38 -25.25
N ASP A 26 -4.28 1.33 -25.62
CA ASP A 26 -3.98 2.39 -26.60
C ASP A 26 -3.31 3.63 -25.98
N GLY A 27 -3.25 3.72 -24.65
CA GLY A 27 -2.74 4.88 -23.91
C GLY A 27 -3.57 6.16 -24.08
N ASP A 28 -4.75 6.09 -24.69
CA ASP A 28 -5.63 7.26 -24.87
C ASP A 28 -6.64 7.34 -23.73
N TYR A 29 -6.45 8.32 -22.86
CA TYR A 29 -7.30 8.54 -21.70
C TYR A 29 -8.22 9.76 -21.84
N ALA A 30 -8.31 10.35 -23.04
CA ALA A 30 -9.15 11.53 -23.27
C ALA A 30 -10.64 11.18 -23.13
N GLY A 31 -11.38 12.05 -22.44
CA GLY A 31 -12.81 11.91 -22.21
C GLY A 31 -13.19 10.90 -21.11
N LEU A 32 -12.20 10.37 -20.38
CA LEU A 32 -12.46 9.46 -19.26
C LEU A 32 -12.87 10.18 -17.99
N THR A 33 -13.96 9.69 -17.40
CA THR A 33 -14.46 10.13 -16.10
C THR A 33 -14.89 8.92 -15.28
N LEU A 34 -14.55 8.92 -13.99
CA LEU A 34 -15.10 7.98 -13.02
C LEU A 34 -16.43 8.52 -12.53
N HIS A 35 -17.48 7.69 -12.54
CA HIS A 35 -18.79 8.01 -12.01
C HIS A 35 -19.15 7.04 -10.88
N THR A 36 -19.43 7.56 -9.68
CA THR A 36 -19.90 6.72 -8.57
C THR A 36 -21.42 6.60 -8.59
N ALA A 37 -21.95 5.50 -8.04
CA ALA A 37 -23.38 5.25 -7.96
C ALA A 37 -24.17 6.29 -7.13
N ASN A 38 -23.48 7.08 -6.29
CA ASN A 38 -24.08 8.20 -5.55
C ASN A 38 -23.95 9.56 -6.26
N GLY A 39 -23.44 9.59 -7.50
CA GLY A 39 -23.40 10.78 -8.35
C GLY A 39 -22.13 11.63 -8.26
N THR A 40 -21.10 11.18 -7.54
CA THR A 40 -19.78 11.84 -7.55
C THR A 40 -19.06 11.50 -8.86
N THR A 41 -18.38 12.49 -9.43
CA THR A 41 -17.52 12.31 -10.60
C THR A 41 -16.07 12.65 -10.27
N ALA A 42 -15.13 11.95 -10.89
CA ALA A 42 -13.71 12.27 -10.79
C ALA A 42 -13.02 12.09 -12.14
N ASP A 43 -12.19 13.06 -12.51
CA ASP A 43 -11.43 13.01 -13.76
C ASP A 43 -10.19 12.14 -13.61
N PHE A 44 -9.88 11.37 -14.66
CA PHE A 44 -8.61 10.65 -14.77
C PHE A 44 -7.49 11.60 -15.16
N SER A 45 -7.11 12.49 -14.23
CA SER A 45 -6.12 13.56 -14.45
C SER A 45 -4.70 13.18 -14.02
N GLY A 46 -4.54 12.20 -13.13
CA GLY A 46 -3.25 11.65 -12.72
C GLY A 46 -2.67 10.68 -13.74
N ARG A 47 -1.35 10.57 -13.83
CA ARG A 47 -0.64 9.60 -14.68
C ARG A 47 0.49 8.96 -13.91
N ASP A 48 0.60 7.64 -13.97
CA ASP A 48 1.74 6.89 -13.46
C ASP A 48 2.18 5.80 -14.47
N ALA A 49 3.03 4.86 -14.06
CA ALA A 49 3.50 3.79 -14.94
C ALA A 49 2.40 2.79 -15.35
N TYR A 50 1.32 2.65 -14.57
CA TYR A 50 0.21 1.76 -14.90
C TYR A 50 -0.77 2.42 -15.87
N GLY A 51 -1.00 3.72 -15.77
CA GLY A 51 -1.88 4.42 -16.68
C GLY A 51 -2.39 5.75 -16.13
N ALA A 52 -3.67 6.03 -16.37
CA ALA A 52 -4.33 7.19 -15.80
C ALA A 52 -4.97 6.83 -14.46
N PHE A 53 -5.02 7.77 -13.53
CA PHE A 53 -5.75 7.58 -12.29
C PHE A 53 -6.65 8.76 -11.94
N ALA A 54 -7.74 8.44 -11.27
CA ALA A 54 -8.66 9.37 -10.64
C ALA A 54 -8.64 9.12 -9.12
N TRP A 55 -9.08 10.10 -8.34
CA TRP A 55 -9.24 9.91 -6.89
C TRP A 55 -10.58 10.41 -6.39
N LEU A 56 -11.04 9.79 -5.31
CA LEU A 56 -12.26 10.13 -4.59
C LEU A 56 -11.92 10.47 -3.14
N SER A 57 -12.62 11.44 -2.57
CA SER A 57 -12.54 11.77 -1.14
C SER A 57 -13.82 11.31 -0.43
N PRO A 58 -13.94 10.02 -0.07
CA PRO A 58 -15.13 9.52 0.60
C PRO A 58 -15.31 10.14 1.99
N ALA A 59 -16.56 10.22 2.44
CA ALA A 59 -16.86 10.62 3.81
C ALA A 59 -16.31 9.57 4.80
N GLU A 60 -15.98 10.01 6.01
CA GLU A 60 -15.52 9.11 7.08
C GLU A 60 -16.54 7.97 7.32
N GLY A 61 -16.04 6.74 7.45
CA GLY A 61 -16.87 5.55 7.65
C GLY A 61 -17.51 4.99 6.37
N THR A 62 -17.20 5.53 5.19
CA THR A 62 -17.60 4.91 3.92
C THR A 62 -17.01 3.50 3.81
N GLY A 63 -17.88 2.49 3.68
CA GLY A 63 -17.45 1.09 3.51
C GLY A 63 -17.08 0.78 2.05
N LYS A 64 -18.07 0.71 1.18
CA LYS A 64 -17.88 0.37 -0.25
C LYS A 64 -18.32 1.50 -1.17
N ILE A 65 -17.54 1.75 -2.21
CA ILE A 65 -17.88 2.66 -3.30
C ILE A 65 -18.13 1.82 -4.55
N ARG A 66 -19.28 2.05 -5.19
CA ARG A 66 -19.62 1.47 -6.49
C ARG A 66 -19.41 2.53 -7.56
N PHE A 67 -18.74 2.17 -8.64
CA PHE A 67 -18.37 3.12 -9.69
C PHE A 67 -18.31 2.49 -11.09
N THR A 68 -18.51 3.32 -12.11
CA THR A 68 -18.25 3.04 -13.51
C THR A 68 -17.13 3.95 -14.01
N VAL A 69 -16.37 3.48 -14.99
CA VAL A 69 -15.50 4.33 -15.81
C VAL A 69 -16.25 4.60 -17.10
N GLU A 70 -16.42 5.86 -17.46
CA GLU A 70 -17.11 6.27 -18.68
C GLU A 70 -16.16 7.04 -19.59
N ARG A 71 -16.33 6.84 -20.90
CA ARG A 71 -15.70 7.65 -21.93
C ARG A 71 -16.76 8.37 -22.73
N ASP A 72 -16.70 9.70 -22.77
CA ASP A 72 -17.67 10.53 -23.47
C ASP A 72 -19.14 10.18 -23.09
N GLY A 73 -19.37 9.88 -21.81
CA GLY A 73 -20.67 9.49 -21.26
C GLY A 73 -21.12 8.04 -21.56
N LYS A 74 -20.21 7.17 -22.00
CA LYS A 74 -20.48 5.74 -22.25
C LYS A 74 -19.63 4.86 -21.33
N PRO A 75 -20.22 3.91 -20.59
CA PRO A 75 -19.45 3.00 -19.73
C PRO A 75 -18.44 2.12 -20.48
N GLU A 76 -17.25 1.98 -19.92
CA GLU A 76 -16.18 1.06 -20.33
C GLU A 76 -16.06 -0.11 -19.33
N GLY A 77 -16.89 -1.12 -19.56
CA GLY A 77 -17.04 -2.31 -18.69
C GLY A 77 -18.16 -2.18 -17.67
N ALA A 78 -18.29 -3.18 -16.79
CA ALA A 78 -19.33 -3.19 -15.76
C ALA A 78 -19.06 -2.21 -14.60
N GLU A 79 -20.09 -2.02 -13.76
CA GLU A 79 -19.94 -1.38 -12.45
C GLU A 79 -18.96 -2.20 -11.60
N ARG A 80 -18.00 -1.51 -11.01
CA ARG A 80 -16.97 -2.07 -10.14
C ARG A 80 -17.21 -1.62 -8.70
N VAL A 81 -16.61 -2.33 -7.75
CA VAL A 81 -16.73 -2.04 -6.32
C VAL A 81 -15.35 -1.98 -5.69
N VAL A 82 -15.08 -0.92 -4.93
CA VAL A 82 -13.92 -0.81 -4.05
C VAL A 82 -14.36 -0.78 -2.59
N ASP A 83 -13.66 -1.53 -1.75
CA ASP A 83 -13.80 -1.48 -0.29
C ASP A 83 -12.73 -0.54 0.28
N VAL A 84 -13.17 0.62 0.76
CA VAL A 84 -12.30 1.71 1.26
C VAL A 84 -11.50 1.26 2.48
N ALA A 85 -12.05 0.34 3.27
CA ALA A 85 -11.40 -0.21 4.45
C ALA A 85 -10.40 -1.32 4.10
N ALA A 86 -10.50 -1.93 2.91
CA ALA A 86 -9.53 -2.91 2.44
C ALA A 86 -8.33 -2.27 1.72
N ALA A 87 -8.56 -1.32 0.81
CA ALA A 87 -7.49 -0.71 0.00
C ALA A 87 -7.66 0.81 -0.18
N GLY A 88 -6.53 1.54 -0.14
CA GLY A 88 -6.47 2.98 -0.47
C GLY A 88 -6.27 3.24 -1.96
N GLU A 89 -5.81 2.24 -2.70
CA GLU A 89 -5.70 2.27 -4.16
C GLU A 89 -6.20 0.96 -4.74
N VAL A 90 -6.74 1.04 -5.95
CA VAL A 90 -7.11 -0.12 -6.73
C VAL A 90 -6.73 0.05 -8.19
N TRP A 91 -6.50 -1.06 -8.88
CA TRP A 91 -6.13 -1.11 -10.28
C TRP A 91 -7.22 -1.80 -11.09
N THR A 92 -7.57 -1.24 -12.23
CA THR A 92 -8.46 -1.88 -13.20
C THR A 92 -8.10 -1.45 -14.61
N LYS A 93 -8.74 -2.06 -15.60
CA LYS A 93 -8.45 -1.83 -17.00
C LYS A 93 -9.71 -1.75 -17.83
N GLU A 94 -9.54 -1.31 -19.07
CA GLU A 94 -10.59 -1.30 -20.08
C GLU A 94 -11.34 -2.64 -20.13
N ASN A 95 -12.67 -2.56 -20.06
CA ASN A 95 -13.60 -3.70 -20.10
C ASN A 95 -13.44 -4.76 -19.00
N ALA A 96 -12.64 -4.52 -17.95
CA ALA A 96 -12.60 -5.40 -16.78
C ALA A 96 -13.81 -5.16 -15.87
N ASP A 97 -14.33 -6.22 -15.26
CA ASP A 97 -15.48 -6.11 -14.34
C ASP A 97 -15.07 -6.08 -12.86
N LEU A 98 -13.76 -6.14 -12.58
CA LEU A 98 -13.19 -6.21 -11.24
C LEU A 98 -12.07 -5.17 -11.06
N VAL A 99 -11.70 -4.97 -9.81
CA VAL A 99 -10.53 -4.20 -9.40
C VAL A 99 -9.56 -5.10 -8.65
N ASP A 100 -8.27 -4.85 -8.83
CA ASP A 100 -7.20 -5.44 -8.04
C ASP A 100 -6.86 -4.50 -6.89
N ALA A 101 -6.77 -5.05 -5.67
CA ALA A 101 -6.41 -4.30 -4.46
C ALA A 101 -4.88 -4.33 -4.17
N VAL A 102 -4.12 -4.97 -5.05
CA VAL A 102 -2.66 -5.12 -4.96
C VAL A 102 -2.02 -4.43 -6.14
N ARG A 103 -0.95 -3.67 -5.88
CA ARG A 103 -0.18 -2.98 -6.91
C ARG A 103 0.44 -4.00 -7.88
N PRO A 104 0.14 -3.97 -9.19
CA PRO A 104 0.72 -4.89 -10.16
C PRO A 104 2.22 -4.63 -10.36
N ALA A 105 3.09 -5.47 -9.79
CA ALA A 105 4.54 -5.23 -9.78
C ALA A 105 5.17 -5.16 -11.19
N ASP A 106 4.61 -5.89 -12.16
CA ASP A 106 5.05 -5.93 -13.56
C ASP A 106 4.78 -4.63 -14.33
N ALA A 107 3.82 -3.81 -13.87
CA ALA A 107 3.49 -2.54 -14.49
C ALA A 107 4.39 -1.38 -14.04
N TYR A 108 5.15 -1.53 -12.94
CA TYR A 108 5.97 -0.47 -12.37
C TYR A 108 7.46 -0.80 -12.51
N PRO A 109 8.18 -0.21 -13.48
CA PRO A 109 9.61 -0.41 -13.59
C PRO A 109 10.34 0.17 -12.37
N PRO A 110 11.58 -0.26 -12.09
CA PRO A 110 12.40 0.33 -11.04
C PRO A 110 12.51 1.85 -11.22
N GLN A 111 12.24 2.60 -10.15
CA GLN A 111 12.34 4.05 -10.15
C GLN A 111 13.81 4.50 -10.23
N ASP A 112 14.03 5.66 -10.85
CA ASP A 112 15.30 6.36 -10.79
C ASP A 112 15.53 6.92 -9.38
N THR A 113 16.42 6.30 -8.62
CA THR A 113 16.72 6.67 -7.23
C THR A 113 17.67 7.86 -7.10
N THR A 114 18.12 8.44 -8.22
CA THR A 114 18.98 9.63 -8.22
C THR A 114 18.20 10.93 -8.07
N LYS A 115 16.86 10.85 -8.12
CA LYS A 115 15.96 12.01 -8.05
C LYS A 115 14.67 11.68 -7.32
N ALA A 116 14.00 12.70 -6.80
CA ALA A 116 12.61 12.63 -6.39
C ALA A 116 11.73 13.42 -7.36
N VAL A 117 10.56 12.88 -7.71
CA VAL A 117 9.57 13.52 -8.55
C VAL A 117 8.31 13.77 -7.72
N LEU A 118 7.92 15.04 -7.60
CA LEU A 118 6.73 15.43 -6.84
C LEU A 118 5.73 16.07 -7.79
N HIS A 119 4.54 15.50 -7.85
CA HIS A 119 3.40 16.03 -8.58
C HIS A 119 2.50 16.77 -7.61
N TYR A 120 2.10 17.99 -7.94
CA TYR A 120 1.37 18.88 -7.04
C TYR A 120 0.11 19.43 -7.71
N HIS A 121 -1.04 18.94 -7.27
CA HIS A 121 -2.37 19.36 -7.73
C HIS A 121 -2.96 20.40 -6.78
N ARG A 122 -3.42 21.50 -7.36
CA ARG A 122 -4.20 22.53 -6.65
C ARG A 122 -5.65 22.52 -7.14
N PRO A 123 -6.62 22.15 -6.29
CA PRO A 123 -8.05 22.16 -6.66
C PRO A 123 -8.58 23.55 -7.05
N ASP A 124 -7.97 24.62 -6.53
CA ASP A 124 -8.34 26.01 -6.84
C ASP A 124 -7.76 26.53 -8.17
N GLY A 125 -6.85 25.77 -8.80
CA GLY A 125 -6.16 26.16 -10.02
C GLY A 125 -5.14 27.29 -9.87
N ASP A 126 -4.87 27.80 -8.65
CA ASP A 126 -3.94 28.91 -8.40
C ASP A 126 -2.49 28.41 -8.28
N TYR A 127 -1.86 28.11 -9.40
CA TYR A 127 -0.48 27.64 -9.44
C TYR A 127 0.58 28.75 -9.45
N ALA A 128 0.18 30.01 -9.63
CA ALA A 128 1.12 31.10 -9.87
C ALA A 128 1.98 31.39 -8.62
N GLY A 129 3.31 31.29 -8.78
CA GLY A 129 4.27 31.61 -7.72
C GLY A 129 4.49 30.51 -6.69
N TRP A 130 3.85 29.35 -6.83
CA TRP A 130 4.14 28.17 -6.02
C TRP A 130 5.45 27.51 -6.46
N GLY A 131 6.33 27.23 -5.50
CA GLY A 131 7.59 26.52 -5.69
C GLY A 131 7.85 25.50 -4.59
N LEU A 132 8.89 24.70 -4.77
CA LEU A 132 9.31 23.66 -3.84
C LEU A 132 10.61 24.06 -3.13
N HIS A 133 10.53 24.30 -1.83
CA HIS A 133 11.71 24.46 -0.99
C HIS A 133 12.19 23.09 -0.50
N THR A 134 13.49 22.81 -0.58
CA THR A 134 14.10 21.50 -0.25
C THR A 134 15.41 21.65 0.53
N TRP A 135 15.70 20.69 1.41
CA TRP A 135 16.95 20.68 2.18
C TRP A 135 17.57 19.29 2.37
N THR A 136 17.16 18.55 3.40
CA THR A 136 17.70 17.21 3.71
C THR A 136 17.46 16.30 2.52
N GLY A 137 18.50 15.57 2.09
CA GLY A 137 18.41 14.64 0.96
C GLY A 137 18.59 15.25 -0.42
N ALA A 138 18.25 16.53 -0.62
CA ALA A 138 18.48 17.21 -1.91
C ALA A 138 19.98 17.35 -2.19
N ALA A 139 20.41 17.06 -3.42
CA ALA A 139 21.78 17.29 -3.88
C ALA A 139 22.13 18.78 -3.85
N ASN A 140 21.17 19.61 -4.26
CA ASN A 140 21.26 21.07 -4.26
C ASN A 140 20.04 21.62 -3.49
N PRO A 141 20.15 21.81 -2.16
CA PRO A 141 19.13 22.50 -1.37
C PRO A 141 18.77 23.85 -1.99
N SER A 142 17.49 24.20 -1.98
CA SER A 142 17.03 25.52 -2.43
C SER A 142 17.10 26.55 -1.31
N GLU A 143 17.22 27.82 -1.65
CA GLU A 143 16.98 28.92 -0.71
C GLU A 143 15.47 29.23 -0.63
N TRP A 144 15.00 29.76 0.50
CA TRP A 144 13.58 30.09 0.68
C TRP A 144 13.08 31.08 -0.38
N ASN A 145 13.86 32.11 -0.70
CA ASN A 145 13.49 33.11 -1.70
C ASN A 145 13.74 32.67 -3.15
N GLU A 146 14.34 31.49 -3.35
CA GLU A 146 14.64 30.90 -4.67
C GLU A 146 14.24 29.42 -4.68
N PRO A 147 12.94 29.09 -4.54
CA PRO A 147 12.50 27.71 -4.53
C PRO A 147 12.66 27.05 -5.90
N ILE A 148 12.76 25.72 -5.90
CA ILE A 148 12.75 24.92 -7.12
C ILE A 148 11.45 25.21 -7.87
N GLN A 149 11.58 25.58 -9.14
CA GLN A 149 10.46 25.81 -10.04
C GLN A 149 10.00 24.49 -10.67
N PRO A 150 8.70 24.34 -11.00
CA PRO A 150 8.23 23.15 -11.67
C PRO A 150 8.86 23.01 -13.06
N ILE A 151 9.27 21.79 -13.41
CA ILE A 151 9.86 21.49 -14.72
C ILE A 151 8.81 21.43 -15.83
N ARG A 152 7.55 21.16 -15.47
CA ARG A 152 6.39 21.13 -16.35
C ARG A 152 5.09 21.21 -15.56
N ARG A 153 3.98 21.38 -16.29
CA ARG A 153 2.62 21.19 -15.79
C ARG A 153 1.90 20.20 -16.68
N ASP A 154 1.20 19.23 -16.10
CA ASP A 154 0.35 18.28 -16.82
C ASP A 154 -1.12 18.38 -16.37
N ALA A 155 -1.92 17.39 -16.76
CA ALA A 155 -3.34 17.32 -16.40
C ALA A 155 -3.57 17.21 -14.89
N TYR A 156 -2.61 16.67 -14.13
CA TYR A 156 -2.68 16.60 -12.68
C TYR A 156 -2.32 17.96 -12.06
N GLY A 157 -1.18 18.53 -12.45
CA GLY A 157 -0.72 19.78 -11.85
C GLY A 157 0.74 20.10 -12.16
N LEU A 158 1.41 20.76 -11.22
CA LEU A 158 2.84 21.08 -11.33
C LEU A 158 3.69 19.84 -11.07
N VAL A 159 4.78 19.69 -11.80
CA VAL A 159 5.73 18.59 -11.62
C VAL A 159 7.10 19.15 -11.28
N PHE A 160 7.65 18.69 -10.17
CA PHE A 160 8.97 19.06 -9.67
C PHE A 160 9.90 17.87 -9.75
N GLU A 161 11.16 18.11 -10.11
CA GLU A 161 12.21 17.11 -10.09
C GLU A 161 13.36 17.61 -9.20
N VAL A 162 13.75 16.80 -8.23
CA VAL A 162 14.77 17.15 -7.23
C VAL A 162 15.90 16.13 -7.31
N PRO A 163 17.07 16.49 -7.82
CA PRO A 163 18.25 15.64 -7.74
C PRO A 163 18.62 15.34 -6.28
N LEU A 164 18.96 14.10 -5.97
CA LEU A 164 19.21 13.62 -4.61
C LEU A 164 20.69 13.38 -4.33
N LYS A 165 21.09 13.53 -3.07
CA LYS A 165 22.37 13.04 -2.58
C LYS A 165 22.37 11.52 -2.66
N ALA A 166 23.49 10.95 -3.09
CA ALA A 166 23.66 9.50 -3.15
C ALA A 166 23.36 8.86 -1.78
N GLY A 167 22.45 7.89 -1.74
CA GLY A 167 22.07 7.17 -0.52
C GLY A 167 21.24 7.97 0.47
N ALA A 168 20.66 9.11 0.09
CA ALA A 168 19.72 9.83 0.94
C ALA A 168 18.54 8.91 1.30
N PRO A 169 18.14 8.80 2.59
CA PRO A 169 16.99 7.98 2.99
C PRO A 169 15.65 8.71 2.82
N SER A 170 15.69 10.03 2.69
CA SER A 170 14.52 10.88 2.53
C SER A 170 14.86 12.21 1.87
N LEU A 171 13.84 12.89 1.37
CA LEU A 171 13.88 14.31 0.97
C LEU A 171 12.99 15.11 1.90
N SER A 172 13.51 16.16 2.53
CA SER A 172 12.69 17.12 3.27
C SER A 172 12.35 18.34 2.42
N TYR A 173 11.08 18.76 2.44
CA TYR A 173 10.57 19.80 1.56
C TYR A 173 9.36 20.56 2.11
N VAL A 174 9.03 21.67 1.47
CA VAL A 174 7.81 22.46 1.67
C VAL A 174 7.36 23.05 0.32
N PHE A 175 6.07 22.91 -0.03
CA PHE A 175 5.46 23.74 -1.08
C PHE A 175 5.11 25.11 -0.52
N HIS A 176 5.50 26.19 -1.19
CA HIS A 176 5.20 27.54 -0.73
C HIS A 176 5.10 28.56 -1.87
N LYS A 177 4.42 29.68 -1.59
CA LYS A 177 4.32 30.88 -2.42
C LYS A 177 4.69 32.08 -1.56
N LYS A 178 5.90 32.63 -1.74
CA LYS A 178 6.48 33.62 -0.81
C LYS A 178 6.47 33.06 0.62
N GLU A 179 5.86 33.76 1.57
CA GLU A 179 5.74 33.34 2.97
C GLU A 179 4.59 32.34 3.23
N GLU A 180 3.71 32.11 2.25
CA GLU A 180 2.59 31.19 2.37
C GLU A 180 3.06 29.76 2.13
N LYS A 181 3.04 28.90 3.16
CA LYS A 181 3.21 27.45 3.01
C LYS A 181 1.89 26.79 2.61
N ASP A 182 1.96 25.72 1.82
CA ASP A 182 0.80 24.90 1.44
C ASP A 182 0.19 24.20 2.66
N VAL A 183 1.06 23.62 3.49
CA VAL A 183 0.73 23.08 4.81
C VAL A 183 1.66 23.69 5.86
N PRO A 184 1.22 23.86 7.12
CA PRO A 184 2.06 24.49 8.14
C PRO A 184 3.31 23.69 8.53
N ALA A 185 3.24 22.37 8.41
CA ALA A 185 4.29 21.44 8.83
C ALA A 185 5.39 21.33 7.77
N ASP A 186 6.62 21.11 8.24
CA ASP A 186 7.73 20.71 7.37
C ASP A 186 7.60 19.23 7.04
N GLU A 187 7.80 18.88 5.77
CA GLU A 187 7.46 17.55 5.27
C GLU A 187 8.70 16.73 4.94
N ALA A 188 8.54 15.41 4.92
CA ALA A 188 9.57 14.47 4.51
C ALA A 188 9.00 13.36 3.63
N LEU A 189 9.58 13.20 2.44
CA LEU A 189 9.41 12.04 1.60
C LEU A 189 10.41 10.97 2.03
N VAL A 190 9.94 9.95 2.74
CA VAL A 190 10.77 8.81 3.16
C VAL A 190 10.77 7.76 2.04
N PHE A 191 11.89 7.58 1.36
CA PHE A 191 11.96 6.78 0.13
C PHE A 191 11.67 5.30 0.35
N SER A 192 12.05 4.76 1.53
CA SER A 192 11.73 3.38 1.87
C SER A 192 10.23 3.13 2.06
N LEU A 193 9.44 4.18 2.30
CA LEU A 193 7.99 4.07 2.46
C LEU A 193 7.26 4.35 1.16
N TYR A 194 7.59 5.43 0.46
CA TYR A 194 6.81 5.95 -0.66
C TYR A 194 7.51 5.87 -2.02
N GLY A 195 8.75 5.39 -2.07
CA GLY A 195 9.57 5.48 -3.28
C GLY A 195 9.96 6.92 -3.59
N HIS A 196 10.29 7.17 -4.85
CA HIS A 196 10.89 8.42 -5.35
C HIS A 196 9.94 9.24 -6.24
N GLU A 197 8.69 8.82 -6.38
CA GLU A 197 7.68 9.57 -7.14
C GLU A 197 6.36 9.58 -6.37
N VAL A 198 5.83 10.78 -6.12
CA VAL A 198 4.65 10.98 -5.28
C VAL A 198 3.71 12.05 -5.81
N TRP A 199 2.42 11.91 -5.53
CA TRP A 199 1.37 12.85 -5.90
C TRP A 199 0.78 13.51 -4.65
N ARG A 200 0.64 14.83 -4.69
CA ARG A 200 0.19 15.67 -3.59
C ARG A 200 -0.97 16.55 -4.00
N VAL A 201 -1.97 16.61 -3.12
CA VAL A 201 -3.08 17.56 -3.21
C VAL A 201 -2.79 18.70 -2.25
N ALA A 202 -2.95 19.93 -2.73
CA ALA A 202 -2.72 21.13 -1.95
C ALA A 202 -3.57 21.22 -0.69
N GLY A 203 -2.95 21.66 0.40
CA GLY A 203 -3.58 21.72 1.73
C GLY A 203 -3.69 20.36 2.43
N GLU A 204 -3.13 19.29 1.85
CA GLU A 204 -3.17 17.95 2.43
C GLU A 204 -1.77 17.35 2.55
N ALA A 205 -1.37 16.97 3.77
CA ALA A 205 -0.06 16.38 4.06
C ALA A 205 0.12 14.91 3.61
N PRO A 206 -0.91 14.04 3.57
CA PRO A 206 -0.73 12.70 3.02
C PRO A 206 -0.46 12.71 1.51
N TYR A 207 0.35 11.76 1.04
CA TYR A 207 0.47 11.49 -0.40
C TYR A 207 -0.82 10.85 -0.92
N LEU A 208 -1.22 11.23 -2.13
CA LEU A 208 -2.33 10.61 -2.83
C LEU A 208 -1.94 9.22 -3.34
N THR A 209 -0.80 9.14 -4.03
CA THR A 209 -0.19 7.88 -4.48
C THR A 209 1.34 8.01 -4.44
N PRO A 210 2.06 6.92 -4.13
CA PRO A 210 1.52 5.63 -3.70
C PRO A 210 1.01 5.70 -2.26
N SER A 211 -0.20 5.19 -2.03
CA SER A 211 -0.77 4.97 -0.71
C SER A 211 -0.08 3.76 -0.08
N LEU A 212 0.00 3.76 1.25
CA LEU A 212 0.56 2.63 1.96
C LEU A 212 -0.34 1.40 1.83
N GLY A 213 0.26 0.26 1.54
CA GLY A 213 -0.45 -0.99 1.25
C GLY A 213 0.48 -2.19 1.21
N GLY A 214 -0.05 -3.37 1.51
CA GLY A 214 0.69 -4.63 1.47
C GLY A 214 0.95 -5.15 0.04
N ALA A 215 1.80 -6.16 -0.04
CA ALA A 215 2.03 -7.04 -1.18
C ALA A 215 0.83 -7.96 -1.47
N PHE A 216 -0.09 -8.12 -0.52
CA PHE A 216 -1.29 -8.94 -0.63
C PHE A 216 -2.50 -8.21 -0.03
N PRO A 217 -3.74 -8.57 -0.44
CA PRO A 217 -4.93 -7.90 0.03
C PRO A 217 -5.16 -8.14 1.52
N MET A 218 -6.14 -7.45 2.08
CA MET A 218 -6.66 -7.72 3.40
C MET A 218 -7.80 -8.74 3.32
N ASP A 219 -7.45 -10.02 3.28
CA ASP A 219 -8.39 -11.14 3.19
C ASP A 219 -7.87 -12.36 3.96
N LEU A 220 -8.69 -12.89 4.87
CA LEU A 220 -8.32 -14.05 5.69
C LEU A 220 -8.96 -15.35 5.18
N ASP A 221 -9.61 -15.36 4.02
CA ASP A 221 -10.15 -16.58 3.42
C ASP A 221 -9.01 -17.57 3.09
N PRO A 222 -8.98 -18.77 3.72
CA PRO A 222 -7.98 -19.79 3.44
C PRO A 222 -7.89 -20.18 1.96
N ALA A 223 -8.98 -20.05 1.19
CA ALA A 223 -8.99 -20.31 -0.24
C ALA A 223 -8.22 -19.27 -1.07
N ALA A 224 -7.98 -18.08 -0.51
CA ALA A 224 -7.27 -16.97 -1.12
C ALA A 224 -5.87 -16.72 -0.52
N SER A 225 -5.30 -17.73 0.16
CA SER A 225 -3.99 -17.63 0.82
C SER A 225 -2.89 -17.14 -0.15
N ALA A 226 -2.32 -15.98 0.14
CA ALA A 226 -1.23 -15.37 -0.63
C ALA A 226 0.17 -15.59 -0.02
N ALA A 227 0.27 -16.29 1.12
CA ALA A 227 1.52 -16.58 1.80
C ALA A 227 1.68 -18.08 2.08
N THR A 228 2.93 -18.54 2.05
CA THR A 228 3.28 -19.95 2.24
C THR A 228 4.42 -20.10 3.23
N TRP A 229 4.26 -20.93 4.27
CA TRP A 229 5.33 -21.31 5.19
C TRP A 229 5.90 -22.67 4.75
N ILE A 230 7.11 -22.64 4.18
CA ILE A 230 7.65 -23.75 3.38
C ILE A 230 8.51 -24.74 4.19
N ASP A 231 9.16 -24.29 5.28
CA ASP A 231 10.03 -25.15 6.09
C ASP A 231 10.14 -24.71 7.57
N GLU A 232 11.25 -25.04 8.25
CA GLU A 232 11.50 -24.70 9.66
C GLU A 232 11.25 -23.22 9.97
N ASN A 233 11.72 -22.32 9.12
CA ASN A 233 11.71 -20.89 9.42
C ASN A 233 11.43 -19.99 8.21
N THR A 234 11.12 -20.52 7.03
CA THR A 234 10.98 -19.69 5.82
C THR A 234 9.52 -19.51 5.42
N VAL A 235 9.09 -18.26 5.32
CA VAL A 235 7.77 -17.84 4.82
C VAL A 235 7.96 -17.05 3.53
N VAL A 236 7.11 -17.28 2.54
CA VAL A 236 7.20 -16.63 1.22
C VAL A 236 5.85 -16.08 0.75
N TRP A 237 5.89 -15.08 -0.12
CA TRP A 237 4.74 -14.58 -0.88
C TRP A 237 5.21 -13.79 -2.11
N HIS A 238 4.32 -13.56 -3.07
CA HIS A 238 4.61 -12.72 -4.23
C HIS A 238 4.48 -11.24 -3.92
N GLY A 239 5.26 -10.42 -4.63
CA GLY A 239 5.17 -8.97 -4.58
C GLY A 239 5.78 -8.33 -3.33
N THR A 240 5.74 -7.00 -3.32
CA THR A 240 6.17 -6.14 -2.21
C THR A 240 5.09 -5.11 -1.91
N GLY A 241 5.08 -4.59 -0.68
CA GLY A 241 4.16 -3.53 -0.29
C GLY A 241 4.82 -2.16 -0.30
N THR A 242 4.00 -1.11 -0.28
CA THR A 242 4.40 0.28 -0.09
C THR A 242 4.23 0.65 1.39
N GLY A 243 5.26 1.22 2.02
CA GLY A 243 5.22 1.65 3.42
C GLY A 243 5.28 0.54 4.47
N VAL A 244 5.65 -0.67 4.07
CA VAL A 244 5.72 -1.81 4.99
C VAL A 244 6.98 -1.68 5.85
N ALA A 245 6.78 -1.41 7.14
CA ALA A 245 7.85 -1.31 8.14
C ALA A 245 8.05 -2.63 8.91
N ALA A 246 7.02 -3.48 9.00
CA ALA A 246 7.11 -4.77 9.68
C ALA A 246 6.32 -5.86 8.95
N GLN A 247 6.88 -7.06 8.96
CA GLN A 247 6.29 -8.29 8.42
C GLN A 247 6.19 -9.31 9.56
N GLN A 248 5.06 -9.96 9.72
CA GLN A 248 4.82 -10.86 10.85
C GLN A 248 4.06 -12.11 10.42
N LEU A 249 4.41 -13.24 11.02
CA LEU A 249 3.58 -14.44 11.03
C LEU A 249 2.80 -14.46 12.34
N VAL A 250 1.51 -14.20 12.27
CA VAL A 250 0.56 -14.22 13.39
C VAL A 250 -0.06 -15.61 13.49
N TYR A 251 -0.20 -16.12 14.72
CA TYR A 251 -0.82 -17.40 15.01
C TYR A 251 -1.83 -17.28 16.15
N ALA A 252 -2.92 -18.03 16.02
CA ALA A 252 -3.93 -18.18 17.07
C ALA A 252 -4.16 -19.67 17.35
N ALA A 253 -3.85 -20.09 18.58
CA ALA A 253 -3.90 -21.49 18.99
C ALA A 253 -5.25 -22.14 18.65
N ASP A 254 -6.35 -21.43 18.94
CA ASP A 254 -7.72 -21.89 18.69
C ASP A 254 -8.38 -21.28 17.45
N GLY A 255 -7.66 -20.44 16.69
CA GLY A 255 -8.20 -19.63 15.61
C GLY A 255 -9.11 -18.49 16.11
N GLY A 256 -10.01 -18.02 15.23
CA GLY A 256 -11.00 -16.99 15.57
C GLY A 256 -10.53 -15.55 15.36
N LEU A 257 -9.33 -15.33 14.82
CA LEU A 257 -8.94 -14.02 14.34
C LEU A 257 -9.76 -13.67 13.10
N THR A 258 -10.37 -12.49 13.14
CA THR A 258 -11.17 -11.93 12.05
C THR A 258 -10.64 -10.56 11.68
N LEU A 259 -10.91 -10.16 10.44
CA LEU A 259 -10.61 -8.83 9.95
C LEU A 259 -11.89 -8.01 9.90
N ARG A 260 -11.85 -6.78 10.43
CA ARG A 260 -12.95 -5.82 10.32
C ARG A 260 -12.39 -4.42 10.21
N ASP A 261 -12.87 -3.67 9.23
CA ASP A 261 -12.52 -2.25 9.02
C ASP A 261 -10.99 -2.03 8.95
N GLY A 262 -10.28 -2.96 8.30
CA GLY A 262 -8.81 -2.91 8.15
C GLY A 262 -8.02 -3.27 9.41
N VAL A 263 -8.67 -3.85 10.43
CA VAL A 263 -8.04 -4.21 11.72
C VAL A 263 -8.31 -5.66 12.08
N LEU A 264 -7.33 -6.32 12.70
CA LEU A 264 -7.53 -7.64 13.30
C LEU A 264 -8.33 -7.53 14.60
N SER A 265 -9.22 -8.50 14.85
CA SER A 265 -10.01 -8.60 16.09
C SER A 265 -9.13 -8.66 17.34
N ASP A 266 -7.98 -9.34 17.24
CA ASP A 266 -6.92 -9.42 18.25
C ASP A 266 -5.56 -9.42 17.53
N GLU A 267 -4.48 -8.99 18.21
CA GLU A 267 -3.14 -9.01 17.60
C GLU A 267 -2.54 -10.42 17.49
N GLY A 268 -3.12 -11.38 18.22
CA GLY A 268 -2.65 -12.75 18.32
C GLY A 268 -1.29 -12.86 18.99
N GLN A 269 -0.65 -14.01 18.82
CA GLN A 269 0.79 -14.15 19.03
C GLN A 269 1.48 -14.03 17.67
N TRP A 270 2.67 -13.43 17.63
CA TRP A 270 3.38 -13.26 16.36
C TRP A 270 4.87 -13.58 16.44
N LEU A 271 5.38 -14.00 15.29
CA LEU A 271 6.79 -14.20 14.98
C LEU A 271 7.21 -13.12 13.98
N ARG A 272 8.31 -12.42 14.25
CA ARG A 272 8.88 -11.43 13.33
C ARG A 272 9.46 -12.14 12.12
N LEU A 273 9.25 -11.54 10.96
CA LEU A 273 9.80 -12.00 9.69
C LEU A 273 10.87 -11.01 9.23
N VAL A 274 12.04 -11.52 8.88
CA VAL A 274 13.17 -10.75 8.33
C VAL A 274 13.42 -11.16 6.89
N PRO A 275 13.66 -10.22 5.96
CA PRO A 275 13.95 -10.57 4.56
C PRO A 275 15.11 -11.56 4.44
N THR A 276 14.99 -12.52 3.54
CA THR A 276 16.02 -13.51 3.20
C THR A 276 15.90 -13.89 1.73
N GLU A 277 16.86 -14.66 1.24
CA GLU A 277 16.75 -15.34 -0.06
C GLU A 277 16.40 -16.83 0.14
N LEU A 278 15.75 -17.44 -0.84
CA LEU A 278 15.57 -18.88 -0.89
C LEU A 278 16.92 -19.56 -1.16
N SER A 279 17.26 -20.56 -0.35
CA SER A 279 18.40 -21.44 -0.59
C SER A 279 18.21 -22.27 -1.86
N ALA A 280 19.30 -22.74 -2.46
CA ALA A 280 19.25 -23.60 -3.65
C ALA A 280 18.40 -24.88 -3.43
N ALA A 281 18.41 -25.43 -2.21
CA ALA A 281 17.58 -26.59 -1.87
C ALA A 281 16.08 -26.24 -1.85
N GLN A 282 15.71 -25.09 -1.30
CA GLN A 282 14.33 -24.62 -1.29
C GLN A 282 13.85 -24.31 -2.72
N GLN A 283 14.67 -23.64 -3.54
CA GLN A 283 14.34 -23.37 -4.94
C GLN A 283 14.15 -24.66 -5.75
N ALA A 284 14.98 -25.67 -5.50
CA ALA A 284 14.84 -26.97 -6.15
C ALA A 284 13.60 -27.75 -5.68
N ALA A 285 13.21 -27.61 -4.42
CA ALA A 285 12.03 -28.26 -3.86
C ALA A 285 10.71 -27.56 -4.24
N HIS A 286 10.77 -26.24 -4.42
CA HIS A 286 9.63 -25.37 -4.70
C HIS A 286 9.90 -24.46 -5.92
N PRO A 287 10.11 -25.01 -7.13
CA PRO A 287 10.36 -24.22 -8.32
C PRO A 287 9.21 -23.26 -8.65
N GLU A 288 7.98 -23.58 -8.22
CA GLU A 288 6.80 -22.72 -8.34
C GLU A 288 6.89 -21.43 -7.50
N LEU A 289 7.78 -21.38 -6.50
CA LEU A 289 7.97 -20.23 -5.62
C LEU A 289 9.20 -19.40 -5.98
N ALA A 290 9.84 -19.64 -7.12
CA ALA A 290 11.08 -18.97 -7.52
C ALA A 290 10.96 -17.44 -7.58
N ASP A 291 9.79 -16.92 -7.97
CA ASP A 291 9.51 -15.47 -8.09
C ASP A 291 8.84 -14.89 -6.82
N THR A 292 9.01 -15.54 -5.67
CA THR A 292 8.50 -15.04 -4.39
C THR A 292 9.55 -14.23 -3.63
N THR A 293 9.08 -13.30 -2.81
CA THR A 293 9.89 -12.71 -1.75
C THR A 293 9.93 -13.67 -0.57
N ALA A 294 11.11 -13.91 -0.01
CA ALA A 294 11.30 -14.81 1.11
C ALA A 294 11.64 -14.09 2.42
N PHE A 295 11.18 -14.68 3.53
CA PHE A 295 11.41 -14.17 4.87
C PHE A 295 11.77 -15.32 5.82
N SER A 296 12.81 -15.13 6.63
CA SER A 296 13.10 -16.02 7.75
C SER A 296 12.35 -15.55 8.98
N ILE A 297 11.88 -16.48 9.80
CA ILE A 297 11.48 -16.21 11.19
C ILE A 297 12.72 -15.74 11.96
N ASP A 298 12.58 -14.58 12.60
CA ASP A 298 13.63 -13.93 13.37
C ASP A 298 14.18 -14.89 14.44
N PRO A 299 15.51 -15.01 14.59
CA PRO A 299 16.12 -15.88 15.59
C PRO A 299 15.58 -15.72 17.02
N ARG A 300 15.16 -14.52 17.39
CA ARG A 300 14.60 -14.20 18.72
C ARG A 300 13.24 -14.83 18.98
N ASP A 301 12.56 -15.33 17.94
CA ASP A 301 11.20 -15.85 18.01
C ASP A 301 11.12 -17.36 17.70
N ARG A 302 12.25 -18.01 17.41
CA ARG A 302 12.29 -19.40 16.92
C ARG A 302 11.87 -20.43 17.97
N ASP A 303 12.00 -20.11 19.25
CA ASP A 303 11.52 -20.94 20.36
C ASP A 303 9.99 -21.14 20.35
N ARG A 304 9.25 -20.23 19.72
CA ARG A 304 7.78 -20.26 19.58
C ARG A 304 7.29 -20.95 18.31
N ILE A 305 8.18 -21.35 17.40
CA ILE A 305 7.81 -22.09 16.17
C ILE A 305 6.97 -23.35 16.46
N PRO A 306 7.32 -24.20 17.46
CA PRO A 306 6.53 -25.40 17.74
C PRO A 306 5.09 -25.10 18.18
N GLU A 307 4.85 -23.96 18.83
CA GLU A 307 3.51 -23.49 19.19
C GLU A 307 2.76 -23.00 17.95
N ALA A 308 3.38 -22.12 17.16
CA ALA A 308 2.79 -21.58 15.93
C ALA A 308 2.39 -22.69 14.95
N ARG A 309 3.22 -23.73 14.78
CA ARG A 309 2.92 -24.88 13.91
C ARG A 309 1.71 -25.72 14.35
N ARG A 310 1.31 -25.64 15.62
CA ARG A 310 0.14 -26.35 16.17
C ARG A 310 -1.11 -25.47 16.20
N ALA A 311 -0.97 -24.18 15.90
CA ALA A 311 -2.08 -23.25 15.91
C ALA A 311 -3.11 -23.63 14.83
N LYS A 312 -4.39 -23.43 15.14
CA LYS A 312 -5.48 -23.67 14.17
C LYS A 312 -5.59 -22.59 13.09
N GLN A 313 -4.91 -21.46 13.26
CA GLN A 313 -4.91 -20.37 12.30
C GLN A 313 -3.54 -19.72 12.24
N LEU A 314 -3.07 -19.50 11.01
CA LEU A 314 -1.84 -18.79 10.66
C LEU A 314 -2.16 -17.68 9.66
N ILE A 315 -1.65 -16.49 9.94
CA ILE A 315 -1.90 -15.27 9.15
C ILE A 315 -0.56 -14.59 8.92
N ALA A 316 -0.24 -14.21 7.68
CA ALA A 316 0.84 -13.29 7.39
C ALA A 316 0.27 -11.86 7.41
N THR A 317 0.95 -10.96 8.12
CA THR A 317 0.54 -9.54 8.20
C THR A 317 1.69 -8.62 7.85
N GLN A 318 1.34 -7.50 7.25
CA GLN A 318 2.27 -6.41 6.92
C GLN A 318 1.77 -5.13 7.58
N ARG A 319 2.67 -4.35 8.17
CA ARG A 319 2.30 -3.16 8.94
C ARG A 319 3.15 -1.95 8.59
N SER A 320 2.54 -0.78 8.71
CA SER A 320 3.24 0.51 8.70
C SER A 320 4.06 0.72 9.98
N ASP A 321 4.84 1.79 10.01
CA ASP A 321 5.69 2.21 11.13
C ASP A 321 4.90 2.49 12.42
N ASN A 322 3.67 3.01 12.30
CA ASN A 322 2.75 3.23 13.42
C ASN A 322 1.98 1.96 13.83
N GLY A 323 2.22 0.82 13.18
CA GLY A 323 1.61 -0.48 13.47
C GLY A 323 0.25 -0.74 12.82
N ALA A 324 -0.26 0.17 11.99
CA ALA A 324 -1.48 -0.07 11.23
C ALA A 324 -1.28 -1.21 10.22
N LEU A 325 -2.32 -2.00 10.03
CA LEU A 325 -2.30 -3.11 9.08
C LEU A 325 -2.30 -2.56 7.65
N LEU A 326 -1.44 -3.10 6.80
CA LEU A 326 -1.33 -2.78 5.38
C LEU A 326 -1.73 -3.97 4.48
N GLY A 327 -1.56 -5.19 4.97
CA GLY A 327 -2.00 -6.42 4.32
C GLY A 327 -2.15 -7.53 5.35
N ALA A 328 -3.09 -8.45 5.11
CA ALA A 328 -3.28 -9.63 5.93
C ALA A 328 -3.84 -10.78 5.11
N THR A 329 -3.15 -11.91 5.09
CA THR A 329 -3.54 -13.12 4.37
C THR A 329 -3.44 -14.35 5.25
N SER A 330 -4.31 -15.35 5.03
CA SER A 330 -4.07 -16.71 5.53
C SER A 330 -2.77 -17.28 4.95
N VAL A 331 -2.18 -18.24 5.69
CA VAL A 331 -0.91 -18.89 5.34
C VAL A 331 -1.13 -20.37 5.04
N THR A 332 -0.64 -20.81 3.89
CA THR A 332 -0.52 -22.23 3.55
C THR A 332 0.75 -22.80 4.19
N ALA A 333 0.64 -23.86 5.00
CA ALA A 333 1.81 -24.55 5.56
C ALA A 333 2.14 -25.81 4.73
N LEU A 334 3.37 -25.92 4.24
CA LEU A 334 3.81 -27.09 3.44
C LEU A 334 4.48 -28.19 4.26
N PHE A 335 4.62 -28.00 5.57
CA PHE A 335 5.09 -29.05 6.48
C PHE A 335 3.91 -29.84 7.05
N SER A 336 4.09 -31.14 7.21
CA SER A 336 3.08 -32.02 7.82
C SER A 336 2.75 -31.55 9.24
N THR A 337 1.50 -31.12 9.46
CA THR A 337 0.95 -30.99 10.81
C THR A 337 0.98 -32.39 11.44
N PRO A 338 1.41 -32.56 12.70
CA PRO A 338 1.23 -33.83 13.39
C PRO A 338 -0.26 -34.13 13.41
N GLN A 339 -0.70 -35.07 12.57
CA GLN A 339 -2.07 -35.54 12.52
C GLN A 339 -2.42 -36.00 13.94
N GLN A 340 -3.50 -35.43 14.49
CA GLN A 340 -4.16 -35.93 15.70
C GLN A 340 -4.24 -37.45 15.58
N VAL A 341 -3.47 -38.17 16.40
CA VAL A 341 -3.67 -39.60 16.60
C VAL A 341 -5.10 -39.74 17.09
N GLN A 342 -6.00 -40.14 16.17
CA GLN A 342 -7.33 -40.59 16.53
C GLN A 342 -7.12 -41.68 17.58
N LYS A 343 -7.53 -41.38 18.82
CA LYS A 343 -7.83 -42.39 19.82
C LYS A 343 -9.02 -43.19 19.29
N GLY A 344 -8.73 -44.15 18.41
CA GLY A 344 -9.61 -45.24 18.04
C GLY A 344 -9.66 -46.23 19.20
N SER A 345 -10.69 -46.06 20.00
CA SER A 345 -11.37 -47.00 20.90
C SER A 345 -10.77 -48.41 21.09
N THR A 346 -10.52 -48.71 22.36
CA THR A 346 -10.64 -50.01 23.06
C THR A 346 -11.25 -51.19 22.30
N ARG A 347 -10.59 -52.34 22.43
CA ARG A 347 -11.17 -53.53 23.08
C ARG A 347 -10.13 -54.23 23.94
#